data_AF-A0A535A7X3-F1
#
_entry.id   AF-A0A535A7X3-F1
#
_cell.length_a   1.000
_cell.length_b   1.000
_cell.length_c   1.000
_cell.angle_alpha   90.00
_cell.angle_beta   90.00
_cell.angle_gamma   90.00
#
_symmetry.space_group_name_H-M   'P 1'
#
loop_
_entity.id
_entity.type
_entity.pdbx_description
1 polymer ?
#
loop_
_entity_poly.entity_id
_entity_poly.type
_entity_poly.pdbx_seq_one_letter_code
_entity_poly.pdbx_strand_id
1 'polypeptide(L)'
;MGRILVVAVSVTLSVLAGVRAADGAATRAERCAVAKLKAANKKVAAKLRCYEKAVVEGKRVASACLLAADDHFLVAFAKAELKGGCATTGDHAEVEDRVDGFVVGLLDTLAGGH
;
A
#
# COMPACT_ATOMS: atom_id res chain seq x y z
N MET A 1 42.42 48.71 -0.38
CA MET A 1 41.07 49.24 -0.07
C MET A 1 40.11 48.06 -0.19
N GLY A 2 39.47 47.48 0.81
CA GLY A 2 39.45 47.70 2.26
C GLY A 2 39.90 46.47 3.06
N ARG A 3 39.83 46.62 4.37
CA ARG A 3 40.48 45.83 5.42
C ARG A 3 39.42 44.99 6.17
N ILE A 4 39.90 44.03 6.98
CA ILE A 4 39.27 43.48 8.21
C ILE A 4 38.35 42.26 7.95
N LEU A 5 38.88 41.03 8.07
CA LEU A 5 39.04 40.20 9.29
C LEU A 5 37.72 39.51 9.72
N VAL A 6 37.62 38.19 9.52
CA VAL A 6 37.28 37.26 10.62
C VAL A 6 38.13 36.00 10.45
N VAL A 7 39.04 35.86 11.41
CA VAL A 7 39.81 34.68 11.75
C VAL A 7 38.86 33.66 12.39
N ALA A 8 38.87 32.42 11.91
CA ALA A 8 38.63 31.24 12.74
C ALA A 8 39.11 29.99 11.98
N VAL A 9 40.42 29.73 12.07
CA VAL A 9 40.94 28.37 11.94
C VAL A 9 40.52 27.65 13.21
N SER A 10 39.37 27.00 13.18
CA SER A 10 39.03 25.93 14.12
C SER A 10 39.10 24.62 13.36
N VAL A 11 40.25 23.96 13.50
CA VAL A 11 40.48 22.57 13.11
C VAL A 11 39.52 21.71 13.93
N THR A 12 38.31 21.48 13.42
CA THR A 12 37.46 20.40 13.90
C THR A 12 37.86 19.15 13.13
N LEU A 13 38.59 18.28 13.83
CA LEU A 13 38.97 16.96 13.38
C LEU A 13 37.70 16.22 12.91
N SER A 14 37.51 16.22 11.59
CA SER A 14 36.36 15.62 10.93
C SER A 14 36.47 14.11 11.07
N VAL A 15 35.87 13.55 12.12
CA VAL A 15 35.53 12.13 12.16
C VAL A 15 34.33 11.94 11.22
N LEU A 16 34.61 11.88 9.91
CA LEU A 16 33.75 11.18 8.97
C LEU A 16 33.90 9.68 9.24
N ALA A 17 33.41 9.23 10.40
CA ALA A 17 33.08 7.83 10.58
C ALA A 17 31.94 7.55 9.59
N GLY A 18 32.27 6.86 8.50
CA GLY A 18 31.34 6.56 7.44
C GLY A 18 30.11 5.85 7.99
N VAL A 19 29.02 6.60 8.14
CA VAL A 19 27.68 6.03 8.04
C VAL A 19 27.53 5.65 6.57
N ARG A 20 28.03 4.48 6.21
CA ARG A 20 27.36 3.75 5.15
C ARG A 20 25.98 3.51 5.71
N ALA A 21 25.01 4.33 5.28
CA ALA A 21 23.64 3.88 5.28
C ALA A 21 23.69 2.55 4.55
N ALA A 22 23.62 1.45 5.28
CA ALA A 22 23.24 0.20 4.66
C ALA A 22 21.85 0.52 4.13
N ASP A 23 21.73 0.73 2.82
CA ASP A 23 20.45 0.61 2.13
C ASP A 23 19.99 -0.82 2.43
N GLY A 24 19.30 -0.98 3.55
CA GLY A 24 18.86 -2.25 4.08
C GLY A 24 17.90 -2.82 3.07
N ALA A 25 18.36 -3.79 2.29
CA ALA A 25 17.50 -4.48 1.35
C ALA A 25 16.31 -5.02 2.13
N ALA A 26 15.10 -4.74 1.64
CA ALA A 26 13.87 -5.12 2.33
C ALA A 26 13.90 -6.58 2.77
N THR A 27 13.40 -6.90 3.95
CA THR A 27 13.31 -8.28 4.42
C THR A 27 12.33 -9.09 3.56
N ARG A 28 12.36 -10.43 3.65
CA ARG A 28 11.36 -11.26 2.95
C ARG A 28 9.94 -10.96 3.45
N ALA A 29 9.80 -10.71 4.75
CA ALA A 29 8.54 -10.32 5.39
C ALA A 29 8.01 -9.00 4.82
N GLU A 30 8.86 -7.97 4.72
CA GLU A 30 8.48 -6.69 4.11
C GLU A 30 8.06 -6.84 2.65
N ARG A 31 8.79 -7.64 1.86
CA ARG A 31 8.41 -7.91 0.47
C ARG A 31 7.06 -8.61 0.35
N CYS A 32 6.77 -9.58 1.22
CA CYS A 32 5.46 -10.22 1.24
C CYS A 32 4.37 -9.23 1.67
N ALA A 33 4.60 -8.44 2.72
CA ALA A 33 3.65 -7.42 3.18
C ALA A 33 3.32 -6.43 2.04
N VAL A 34 4.32 -5.97 1.30
CA VAL A 34 4.11 -5.13 0.10
C VAL A 34 3.27 -5.84 -0.97
N ALA A 35 3.48 -7.15 -1.18
CA ALA A 35 2.69 -7.90 -2.15
C ALA A 35 1.22 -8.06 -1.71
N LYS A 36 0.97 -8.34 -0.42
CA LYS A 36 -0.37 -8.39 0.18
C LYS A 36 -1.08 -7.04 0.10
N LEU A 37 -0.39 -5.95 0.46
CA LEU A 37 -0.90 -4.58 0.31
C LEU A 37 -1.25 -4.25 -1.15
N LYS A 38 -0.41 -4.65 -2.11
CA LYS A 38 -0.71 -4.47 -3.54
C LYS A 38 -1.95 -5.25 -3.97
N ALA A 39 -2.17 -6.46 -3.44
CA ALA A 39 -3.38 -7.22 -3.72
C ALA A 39 -4.63 -6.51 -3.16
N ALA A 40 -4.58 -6.09 -1.89
CA ALA A 40 -5.65 -5.33 -1.24
C ALA A 40 -5.98 -4.02 -1.98
N ASN A 41 -4.96 -3.21 -2.31
CA ASN A 41 -5.15 -1.96 -3.06
C ASN A 41 -5.81 -2.19 -4.43
N LYS A 42 -5.42 -3.27 -5.13
CA LYS A 42 -6.03 -3.61 -6.42
C LYS A 42 -7.49 -4.03 -6.26
N LYS A 43 -7.84 -4.77 -5.20
CA LYS A 43 -9.22 -5.14 -4.89
C LYS A 43 -10.08 -3.89 -4.64
N VAL A 44 -9.62 -2.98 -3.79
CA VAL A 44 -10.28 -1.68 -3.55
C VAL A 44 -10.53 -0.95 -4.87
N ALA A 45 -9.48 -0.76 -5.67
CA ALA A 45 -9.59 -0.04 -6.93
C ALA A 45 -10.55 -0.72 -7.91
N ALA A 46 -10.51 -2.06 -8.00
CA ALA A 46 -11.40 -2.82 -8.87
C ALA A 46 -12.87 -2.70 -8.43
N LYS A 47 -13.16 -2.86 -7.13
CA LYS A 47 -14.53 -2.70 -6.61
C LYS A 47 -15.04 -1.28 -6.84
N LEU A 48 -14.26 -0.25 -6.49
CA LEU A 48 -14.67 1.14 -6.71
C LEU A 48 -14.92 1.44 -8.19
N ARG A 49 -14.14 0.88 -9.11
CA ARG A 49 -14.42 0.99 -10.55
C ARG A 49 -15.72 0.31 -10.97
N CYS A 50 -16.08 -0.82 -10.35
CA CYS A 50 -17.39 -1.46 -10.59
C CYS A 50 -18.53 -0.51 -10.18
N TYR A 51 -18.42 0.13 -9.02
CA TYR A 51 -19.42 1.10 -8.56
C TYR A 51 -19.44 2.37 -9.42
N GLU A 52 -18.28 2.93 -9.75
CA GLU A 52 -18.14 4.08 -10.66
C GLU A 52 -18.87 3.82 -11.97
N LYS A 53 -18.60 2.67 -12.60
CA LYS A 53 -19.26 2.26 -13.84
C LYS A 53 -20.77 2.16 -13.68
N ALA A 54 -21.24 1.59 -12.57
CA ALA A 54 -22.67 1.47 -12.28
C ALA A 54 -23.35 2.84 -12.17
N VAL A 55 -22.70 3.79 -11.49
CA VAL A 55 -23.17 5.18 -11.36
C VAL A 55 -23.23 5.87 -12.71
N VAL A 56 -22.16 5.80 -13.51
CA VAL A 56 -22.08 6.41 -14.84
C VAL A 56 -23.16 5.84 -15.78
N GLU A 57 -23.41 4.54 -15.71
CA GLU A 57 -24.43 3.89 -16.54
C GLU A 57 -25.87 4.02 -16.00
N GLY A 58 -26.05 4.55 -14.79
CA GLY A 58 -27.36 4.61 -14.12
C GLY A 58 -27.94 3.23 -13.81
N LYS A 59 -27.09 2.23 -13.55
CA LYS A 59 -27.49 0.84 -13.30
C LYS A 59 -27.03 0.38 -11.92
N ARG A 60 -27.53 -0.80 -11.50
CA ARG A 60 -26.97 -1.50 -10.34
C ARG A 60 -25.59 -2.05 -10.68
N VAL A 61 -24.72 -2.13 -9.66
CA VAL A 61 -23.42 -2.77 -9.78
C VAL A 61 -23.59 -4.23 -10.21
N ALA A 62 -22.81 -4.65 -11.20
CA ALA A 62 -22.84 -6.02 -11.68
C ALA A 62 -22.12 -6.95 -10.70
N SER A 63 -22.79 -8.00 -10.22
CA SER A 63 -22.20 -8.99 -9.31
C SER A 63 -20.93 -9.63 -9.88
N ALA A 64 -20.93 -9.93 -11.18
CA ALA A 64 -19.76 -10.48 -11.87
C ALA A 64 -18.53 -9.55 -11.83
N CYS A 65 -18.73 -8.23 -11.76
CA CYS A 65 -17.63 -7.28 -11.62
C CYS A 65 -16.98 -7.37 -10.23
N LEU A 66 -17.82 -7.46 -9.19
CA LEU A 66 -17.35 -7.60 -7.81
C LEU A 66 -16.66 -8.95 -7.59
N LEU A 67 -17.26 -10.04 -8.08
CA LEU A 67 -16.66 -11.38 -8.00
C LEU A 67 -15.30 -11.45 -8.70
N ALA A 68 -15.14 -10.80 -9.86
CA ALA A 68 -13.84 -10.74 -10.53
C ALA A 68 -12.79 -10.00 -9.67
N ALA A 69 -13.17 -8.96 -8.93
CA ALA A 69 -12.26 -8.29 -8.01
C ALA A 69 -11.84 -9.21 -6.84
N ASP A 70 -12.77 -10.01 -6.34
CA ASP A 70 -12.55 -10.98 -5.26
C ASP A 70 -11.61 -12.12 -5.73
N ASP A 71 -11.89 -12.72 -6.89
CA ASP A 71 -11.05 -13.77 -7.47
C ASP A 71 -9.61 -13.29 -7.73
N HIS A 72 -9.45 -12.09 -8.29
CA HIS A 72 -8.13 -11.51 -8.55
C HIS A 72 -7.37 -11.22 -7.25
N PHE A 73 -8.06 -10.79 -6.20
CA PHE A 73 -7.47 -10.62 -4.88
C PHE A 73 -6.98 -11.94 -4.31
N LEU A 74 -7.84 -12.95 -4.25
CA LEU A 74 -7.51 -14.27 -3.69
C LEU A 74 -6.29 -14.88 -4.41
N VAL A 75 -6.26 -14.84 -5.74
CA VAL A 75 -5.13 -15.33 -6.53
C VAL A 75 -3.84 -14.54 -6.25
N ALA A 76 -3.92 -13.21 -6.17
CA ALA A 76 -2.74 -12.38 -5.92
C ALA A 76 -2.20 -12.55 -4.50
N PHE A 77 -3.09 -12.68 -3.52
CA PHE A 77 -2.75 -12.88 -2.12
C PHE A 77 -2.12 -14.26 -1.89
N ALA A 78 -2.74 -15.32 -2.41
CA ALA A 78 -2.18 -16.67 -2.37
C ALA A 78 -0.78 -16.73 -3.03
N LYS A 79 -0.59 -16.04 -4.17
CA LYS A 79 0.73 -15.93 -4.81
C LYS A 79 1.76 -15.19 -3.94
N ALA A 80 1.34 -14.23 -3.13
CA ALA A 80 2.25 -13.56 -2.19
C ALA A 80 2.72 -14.54 -1.10
N GLU A 81 1.80 -15.33 -0.56
CA GLU A 81 2.08 -16.32 0.49
C GLU A 81 2.92 -17.50 -0.01
N LEU A 82 2.61 -18.02 -1.21
CA LEU A 82 3.35 -19.12 -1.83
C LEU A 82 4.83 -18.76 -2.10
N LYS A 83 5.16 -17.48 -2.29
CA LYS A 83 6.56 -17.02 -2.40
C LYS A 83 7.34 -17.16 -1.08
N GLY A 84 6.63 -17.28 0.04
CA GLY A 84 7.19 -17.50 1.38
C GLY A 84 7.81 -16.26 2.03
N GLY A 85 8.13 -16.41 3.32
CA GLY A 85 8.74 -15.37 4.13
C GLY A 85 7.77 -14.30 4.66
N CYS A 86 6.47 -14.48 4.49
CA CYS A 86 5.45 -13.64 5.10
C CYS A 86 5.45 -13.75 6.62
N ALA A 87 5.13 -12.66 7.31
CA ALA A 87 4.97 -12.67 8.77
C ALA A 87 3.74 -13.49 9.21
N THR A 88 2.69 -13.48 8.38
CA THR A 88 1.44 -14.22 8.56
C THR A 88 1.08 -14.91 7.24
N THR A 89 0.36 -16.03 7.33
CA THR A 89 -0.18 -16.76 6.17
C THR A 89 -1.61 -17.22 6.44
N GLY A 90 -2.46 -17.30 5.41
CA GLY A 90 -3.85 -17.75 5.55
C GLY A 90 -4.81 -16.67 6.07
N ASP A 91 -4.36 -15.42 6.14
CA ASP A 91 -5.11 -14.24 6.62
C ASP A 91 -5.85 -13.50 5.49
N HIS A 92 -6.02 -14.13 4.32
CA HIS A 92 -6.67 -13.52 3.16
C HIS A 92 -8.11 -13.08 3.46
N ALA A 93 -8.89 -13.91 4.17
CA ALA A 93 -10.30 -13.60 4.48
C ALA A 93 -10.43 -12.37 5.40
N GLU A 94 -9.57 -12.25 6.43
CA GLU A 94 -9.59 -11.09 7.33
C GLU A 94 -9.22 -9.80 6.58
N VAL A 95 -8.20 -9.86 5.72
CA VAL A 95 -7.80 -8.71 4.90
C VAL A 95 -8.89 -8.37 3.88
N GLU A 96 -9.55 -9.38 3.32
CA GLU A 96 -10.66 -9.24 2.37
C GLU A 96 -11.84 -8.50 3.01
N ASP A 97 -12.27 -8.96 4.18
CA ASP A 97 -13.35 -8.34 4.95
C ASP A 97 -13.04 -6.88 5.28
N ARG A 98 -11.78 -6.58 5.63
CA ARG A 98 -11.36 -5.20 5.91
C ARG A 98 -11.38 -4.31 4.68
N VAL A 99 -10.96 -4.83 3.53
CA VAL A 99 -11.03 -4.14 2.24
C VAL A 99 -12.49 -3.87 1.86
N ASP A 100 -13.36 -4.86 2.04
CA ASP A 100 -14.76 -4.76 1.65
C ASP A 100 -15.52 -3.79 2.57
N GLY A 101 -15.25 -3.83 3.87
CA GLY A 101 -15.73 -2.82 4.81
C GLY A 101 -15.28 -1.41 4.46
N PHE A 102 -14.02 -1.21 4.04
CA PHE A 102 -13.55 0.10 3.57
C PHE A 102 -14.32 0.58 2.33
N VAL A 103 -14.52 -0.30 1.34
CA VAL A 103 -15.25 0.05 0.11
C VAL A 103 -16.69 0.43 0.44
N VAL A 104 -17.39 -0.36 1.25
CA VAL A 104 -18.77 -0.08 1.66
C VAL A 104 -18.86 1.24 2.44
N GLY A 105 -18.02 1.44 3.46
CA GLY A 105 -18.07 2.67 4.25
C GLY A 105 -17.77 3.94 3.44
N LEU A 106 -16.88 3.85 2.44
CA LEU A 106 -16.64 4.95 1.52
C LEU A 106 -17.88 5.25 0.66
N LEU A 107 -18.54 4.22 0.12
CA LEU A 107 -19.76 4.39 -0.67
C LEU A 107 -20.90 4.99 0.14
N ASP A 108 -21.09 4.53 1.38
CA ASP A 108 -22.10 5.05 2.30
C ASP A 108 -21.86 6.54 2.59
N THR A 109 -20.60 6.92 2.85
CA THR A 109 -20.20 8.32 3.04
C THR A 109 -20.54 9.18 1.82
N LEU A 110 -20.23 8.68 0.61
CA LEU A 110 -20.51 9.38 -0.65
C LEU A 110 -22.02 9.48 -0.94
N ALA A 111 -22.82 8.54 -0.44
CA ALA A 111 -24.28 8.56 -0.54
C ALA A 111 -24.95 9.46 0.51
N GLY A 112 -24.19 10.07 1.43
CA GLY A 112 -24.71 10.93 2.49
C GLY A 112 -25.25 10.17 3.71
N GLY A 113 -24.91 8.89 3.87
CA GLY A 113 -25.19 8.12 5.08
C GLY A 113 -24.16 8.44 6.15
N HIS A 114 -24.57 9.13 7.21
CA HIS A 114 -23.79 9.32 8.45
C HIS A 114 -24.68 8.96 9.63
#